data_AF-K9KFK0-F1
#
_entry.id   AF-K9KFK0-F1
#
_cell.length_a   1.000
_cell.length_b   1.000
_cell.length_c   1.000
_cell.angle_alpha   90.00
_cell.angle_beta   90.00
_cell.angle_gamma   90.00
#
_symmetry.space_group_name_H-M   'P 1'
#
loop_
_entity.id
_entity.type
_entity.pdbx_description
1 polymer ?
#
loop_
_entity_poly.entity_id
_entity_poly.type
_entity_poly.pdbx_seq_one_letter_code
_entity_poly.pdbx_strand_id
1 'polypeptide(L)' 'RSKKLIQESDQHLKDVEKILQNDKRYLVLDCVPEERRKLIVAYVDDLDRRGPPPPPTASEPTRRSTK' A
#
# COMPACT_ATOMS: atom_id res chain seq x y z
N ARG A 1 -10.81 6.74 0.57
CA ARG A 1 -11.81 6.15 -0.37
C ARG A 1 -11.44 4.71 -0.76
N SER A 2 -10.16 4.34 -0.76
CA SER A 2 -9.65 3.04 -1.20
C SER A 2 -9.91 1.87 -0.23
N LYS A 3 -9.97 2.12 1.09
CA LYS A 3 -10.25 1.06 2.09
C LYS A 3 -11.62 0.39 1.94
N LYS A 4 -12.65 1.17 1.62
CA LYS A 4 -14.01 0.63 1.41
C LYS A 4 -14.08 -0.29 0.19
N LEU A 5 -13.37 0.03 -0.88
CA LEU A 5 -13.37 -0.77 -2.12
C LEU A 5 -12.66 -2.11 -1.98
N ILE A 6 -11.64 -2.21 -1.11
CA ILE A 6 -10.93 -3.48 -0.83
C ILE A 6 -11.72 -4.36 0.13
N GLN A 7 -12.57 -3.79 0.98
CA GLN A 7 -13.55 -4.54 1.78
C GLN A 7 -14.81 -4.92 0.97
N GLU A 8 -15.16 -4.15 -0.07
CA GLU A 8 -16.36 -4.39 -0.91
C GLU A 8 -16.12 -5.38 -2.06
N SER A 9 -14.87 -5.63 -2.47
CA SER A 9 -14.61 -6.54 -3.59
C SER A 9 -13.23 -7.22 -3.56
N ASP A 10 -13.24 -8.56 -3.56
CA ASP A 10 -12.07 -9.42 -3.80
C ASP A 10 -11.39 -9.17 -5.16
N GLN A 11 -12.05 -8.45 -6.08
CA GLN A 11 -11.53 -8.19 -7.42
C GLN A 11 -10.23 -7.39 -7.38
N HIS A 12 -10.13 -6.39 -6.50
CA HIS A 12 -8.92 -5.55 -6.42
C HIS A 12 -7.72 -6.32 -5.86
N LEU A 13 -7.96 -7.26 -4.93
CA LEU A 13 -6.89 -8.10 -4.40
C LEU A 13 -6.35 -9.03 -5.50
N LYS A 14 -7.23 -9.63 -6.30
CA LYS A 14 -6.84 -10.45 -7.46
C LYS A 14 -6.04 -9.65 -8.49
N ASP A 15 -6.39 -8.41 -8.74
CA ASP A 15 -5.65 -7.54 -9.68
C ASP A 15 -4.24 -7.26 -9.16
N VAL A 16 -4.08 -7.00 -7.85
CA VAL A 16 -2.78 -6.83 -7.20
C VAL A 16 -1.95 -8.12 -7.29
N GLU A 17 -2.54 -9.28 -6.97
CA GLU A 17 -1.86 -10.58 -7.10
C GLU A 17 -1.39 -10.82 -8.54
N LYS A 18 -2.22 -10.49 -9.53
CA LYS A 18 -1.90 -10.64 -10.95
C LYS A 18 -0.75 -9.74 -11.40
N ILE A 19 -0.64 -8.53 -10.86
CA ILE A 19 0.49 -7.63 -11.14
C ILE A 19 1.78 -8.19 -10.50
N LEU A 20 1.68 -8.74 -9.30
CA LEU A 20 2.83 -9.23 -8.53
C LEU A 20 3.27 -10.66 -8.90
N GLN A 21 2.48 -11.39 -9.70
CA GLN A 21 2.67 -12.81 -9.99
C GLN A 21 4.06 -13.19 -10.54
N ASN A 22 4.79 -12.26 -11.16
CA ASN A 22 6.13 -12.50 -11.70
C ASN A 22 7.25 -11.89 -10.84
N ASP A 23 6.94 -11.21 -9.74
CA ASP A 23 7.93 -10.62 -8.84
C ASP A 23 8.57 -11.73 -7.99
N LYS A 24 9.90 -11.80 -8.01
CA LYS A 24 10.66 -12.81 -7.26
C LYS A 24 10.32 -12.80 -5.76
N ARG A 25 10.07 -11.63 -5.16
CA ARG A 25 9.71 -11.50 -3.73
C ARG A 25 8.31 -12.01 -3.46
N TYR A 26 7.41 -11.88 -4.42
CA TYR A 26 6.05 -12.41 -4.33
C TYR A 26 6.06 -13.94 -4.44
N LEU A 27 6.86 -14.50 -5.37
CA LEU A 27 7.02 -15.94 -5.58
C LEU A 27 7.69 -16.67 -4.40
N VAL A 28 8.63 -16.02 -3.71
CA VAL A 28 9.25 -16.61 -2.49
C VAL A 28 8.22 -16.93 -1.40
N LEU A 29 7.07 -16.25 -1.41
CA LEU A 29 5.97 -16.47 -0.46
C LEU A 29 4.91 -17.47 -0.95
N ASP A 30 5.15 -18.20 -2.06
CA ASP A 30 4.20 -19.19 -2.59
C ASP A 30 3.93 -20.36 -1.64
N CYS A 31 4.84 -20.65 -0.71
CA CYS A 31 4.64 -21.66 0.32
C CYS A 31 3.65 -21.23 1.41
N VAL A 32 3.29 -19.94 1.48
CA VAL A 32 2.41 -19.36 2.50
C VAL A 32 1.40 -18.38 1.89
N PRO A 33 0.51 -18.85 0.99
CA PRO A 33 -0.39 -17.98 0.22
C PRO A 33 -1.35 -17.16 1.09
N GLU A 34 -1.83 -17.74 2.21
CA GLU A 34 -2.73 -17.05 3.14
C GLU A 34 -2.03 -15.90 3.88
N GLU A 35 -0.80 -16.11 4.37
CA GLU A 35 -0.03 -15.05 5.02
C GLU A 35 0.37 -13.96 4.03
N ARG A 36 0.69 -14.33 2.79
CA ARG A 36 0.93 -13.36 1.72
C ARG A 36 -0.27 -12.43 1.51
N ARG A 37 -1.49 -12.97 1.48
CA ARG A 37 -2.71 -12.16 1.37
C ARG A 37 -2.89 -11.23 2.56
N LYS A 38 -2.71 -11.74 3.78
CA LYS A 38 -2.80 -10.92 5.00
C LYS A 38 -1.80 -9.76 4.99
N LEU A 39 -0.57 -9.98 4.54
CA LEU A 39 0.45 -8.94 4.42
C LEU A 39 0.03 -7.83 3.44
N ILE A 40 -0.56 -8.19 2.31
CA ILE A 40 -1.06 -7.21 1.32
C ILE A 40 -2.19 -6.38 1.93
N VAL A 41 -3.16 -7.02 2.57
CA VAL A 41 -4.29 -6.34 3.22
C VAL A 41 -3.81 -5.41 4.35
N ALA A 42 -2.92 -5.89 5.21
CA ALA A 42 -2.35 -5.10 6.29
C ALA A 42 -1.60 -3.86 5.78
N TYR A 43 -0.85 -4.00 4.69
CA TYR A 43 -0.15 -2.88 4.07
C TYR A 43 -1.11 -1.85 3.49
N VAL A 44 -2.20 -2.28 2.85
CA VAL A 44 -3.27 -1.40 2.36
C VAL A 44 -3.90 -0.62 3.52
N ASP A 45 -4.18 -1.30 4.64
CA ASP A 45 -4.75 -0.66 5.83
C ASP A 45 -3.80 0.40 6.42
N ASP A 46 -2.50 0.10 6.43
CA ASP A 46 -1.46 1.05 6.84
C ASP A 46 -1.37 2.26 5.91
N LEU A 47 -1.50 2.06 4.59
CA LEU A 47 -1.55 3.16 3.62
C LEU A 47 -2.77 4.05 3.83
N ASP A 48 -3.94 3.47 4.07
CA ASP A 48 -5.15 4.25 4.34
C ASP A 48 -5.03 5.03 5.66
N ARG A 49 -4.41 4.44 6.70
CA ARG A 49 -4.14 5.11 7.98
C ARG A 49 -3.13 6.25 7.86
N ARG A 50 -2.08 6.07 7.04
CA ARG A 50 -1.05 7.11 6.80
C ARG A 50 -1.63 8.31 6.04
N GLY A 51 -2.75 8.12 5.35
CA GLY A 51 -3.34 9.15 4.49
C GLY A 51 -2.44 9.45 3.27
N PRO A 52 -2.78 10.43 2.43
CA PRO A 52 -1.88 10.87 1.37
C PRO A 52 -0.53 11.25 1.99
N PRO A 53 0.60 10.88 1.37
CA PRO A 53 1.90 11.29 1.86
C PRO A 53 1.89 12.83 2.04
N PRO A 54 2.53 13.36 3.09
CA PRO A 54 2.62 14.80 3.27
C PRO A 54 3.18 15.38 1.97
N PRO A 55 2.63 16.52 1.50
CA PRO A 55 3.08 17.10 0.26
C PRO A 55 4.61 17.31 0.33
N PRO A 56 5.34 17.17 -0.78
CA PRO A 56 6.80 17.34 -0.83
C PRO A 56 7.26 18.73 -0.31
N THR A 57 6.33 19.68 -0.15
CA THR A 57 6.53 20.99 0.46
C THR A 57 6.68 20.99 1.98
N ALA A 58 6.52 19.86 2.67
CA ALA A 58 6.72 19.74 4.13
C ALA A 58 8.16 19.37 4.53
N SER A 59 9.03 19.04 3.57
CA SER A 59 10.40 18.55 3.83
C SER A 59 11.50 19.62 3.73
N GLU A 60 11.18 20.89 3.51
CA GLU A 60 12.14 21.99 3.60
C GLU A 60 11.83 22.94 4.77
N PRO A 61 12.50 22.80 5.94
CA PRO A 61 12.31 23.70 7.08
C PRO A 61 12.91 25.11 6.89
N THR A 62 13.59 25.41 5.79
CA THR A 62 14.59 26.50 5.74
C THR A 62 14.15 27.78 5.00
N ARG A 63 12.87 27.98 4.67
CA ARG A 63 12.44 29.19 3.94
C ARG A 63 11.41 30.09 4.62
N ARG A 64 11.28 30.03 5.95
CA ARG A 64 10.62 31.12 6.69
C ARG A 64 11.64 32.22 7.00
N SER A 65 11.98 33.01 5.99
CA SER A 65 12.63 34.31 6.23
C SER A 65 11.59 35.22 6.87
N THR A 66 11.72 35.47 8.16
CA THR A 66 11.02 36.56 8.84
C THR A 66 11.63 37.88 8.36
N LYS A 67 10.89 38.59 7.52
CA LYS A 67 10.88 40.05 7.46
C LYS A 67 9.57 40.51 6.85
#